data_AF-A0AAW8AR09-F1
#
_entry.id   AF-A0AAW8AR09-F1
#
_cell.length_a   1.000
_cell.length_b   1.000
_cell.length_c   1.000
_cell.angle_alpha   90.00
_cell.angle_beta   90.00
_cell.angle_gamma   90.00
#
_symmetry.space_group_name_H-M   'P 1'
#
loop_
_entity.id
_entity.type
_entity.pdbx_description
1 polymer ?
#
loop_
_entity_poly.entity_id
_entity_poly.type
_entity_poly.pdbx_seq_one_letter_code
_entity_poly.pdbx_strand_id
1 'polypeptide(L)' 'MYLIDASRPENFTTDPADVREMMIQLWYPIETVDEGTRAEYMDYPTFQWLKGRSPIPLVTIP' A
#
# COMPACT_ATOMS: atom_id res chain seq x y z
N MET A 1 6.98 -0.91 -3.63
CA MET A 1 8.31 -1.27 -3.09
C MET A 1 8.12 -1.80 -1.67
N TYR A 2 8.81 -2.89 -1.34
CA TYR A 2 8.81 -3.49 -0.02
C TYR A 2 10.17 -3.26 0.63
N LEU A 3 10.19 -2.58 1.77
CA LEU A 3 11.42 -2.25 2.51
C LEU A 3 11.36 -2.84 3.91
N ILE A 4 12.51 -3.31 4.38
CA ILE A 4 12.69 -3.85 5.74
C ILE A 4 13.79 -3.05 6.43
N ASP A 5 13.49 -2.53 7.62
CA ASP A 5 14.48 -1.90 8.49
C ASP A 5 14.88 -2.87 9.61
N ALA A 6 15.90 -3.69 9.32
CA ALA A 6 16.43 -4.68 10.26
C ALA A 6 17.09 -4.07 11.52
N SER A 7 17.27 -2.74 11.59
CA SER A 7 17.85 -2.08 12.76
C SER A 7 16.83 -1.75 13.85
N ARG A 8 15.52 -1.85 13.55
CA ARG A 8 14.44 -1.49 14.47
C ARG A 8 13.40 -2.63 14.59
N PRO A 9 12.99 -2.99 15.81
CA PRO A 9 11.92 -3.97 16.03
C PRO A 9 10.54 -3.41 15.64
N GLU A 10 9.58 -4.30 15.38
CA GLU A 10 8.16 -3.96 15.26
C GLU A 10 7.53 -3.75 16.65
N ASN A 11 6.81 -2.64 16.84
CA ASN A 11 6.27 -2.25 18.15
C ASN A 11 4.84 -2.76 18.38
N PHE A 12 4.14 -3.18 17.33
CA PHE A 12 2.74 -3.58 17.39
C PHE A 12 2.52 -5.09 17.43
N THR A 13 3.60 -5.89 17.36
CA THR A 13 3.55 -7.34 17.46
C THR A 13 4.29 -7.82 18.70
N THR A 14 3.99 -9.05 19.15
CA THR A 14 4.65 -9.67 20.30
C THR A 14 5.84 -10.54 19.91
N ASP A 15 6.11 -10.67 18.61
CA ASP A 15 7.20 -11.50 18.11
C ASP A 15 8.52 -10.71 18.19
N PRO A 16 9.49 -11.15 19.00
CA PRO A 16 10.77 -10.44 19.14
C PRO A 16 11.66 -10.57 17.89
N ALA A 17 11.36 -11.46 16.96
CA ALA A 17 12.05 -11.58 15.68
C ALA A 17 11.46 -10.65 14.61
N ASP A 18 10.32 -10.02 14.87
CA ASP A 18 9.66 -9.11 13.95
C ASP A 18 10.36 -7.76 13.90
N VAL A 19 10.53 -7.25 12.70
CA VAL A 19 11.27 -6.02 12.41
C VAL A 19 10.41 -5.08 11.61
N ARG A 20 10.75 -3.80 11.61
CA ARG A 20 9.90 -2.80 10.98
C ARG A 20 9.86 -2.95 9.45
N GLU A 21 8.67 -3.14 8.92
CA GLU A 21 8.41 -3.26 7.48
C GLU A 21 7.62 -2.07 6.92
N MET A 22 7.88 -1.72 5.66
CA MET A 22 7.24 -0.58 5.00
C MET A 22 6.91 -0.91 3.53
N MET A 23 5.64 -0.71 3.18
CA MET A 23 5.18 -0.73 1.78
C MET A 23 5.12 0.70 1.26
N ILE A 24 5.84 0.98 0.17
CA ILE A 24 5.95 2.31 -0.42
C ILE A 24 5.48 2.28 -1.88
N GLN A 25 4.61 3.23 -2.23
CA GLN A 25 4.26 3.58 -3.60
C GLN A 25 4.86 4.96 -3.93
N LEU A 26 5.45 5.09 -5.12
CA LEU A 26 6.13 6.31 -5.56
C LEU A 26 5.38 6.88 -6.77
N TRP A 27 4.93 8.12 -6.67
CA TRP A 27 4.46 8.91 -7.80
C TRP A 27 5.50 9.97 -8.09
N TYR A 28 6.03 9.97 -9.31
CA TYR A 28 7.08 10.87 -9.75
C TYR A 28 6.83 11.28 -11.20
N PRO A 29 7.32 12.45 -11.64
CA PRO A 29 7.23 12.85 -13.04
C PRO A 29 7.94 11.83 -13.94
N ILE A 30 7.31 11.48 -15.06
CA ILE A 30 7.88 10.61 -16.10
C ILE A 30 7.96 11.37 -17.43
N GLU A 31 8.80 10.90 -18.36
CA GLU A 31 8.81 11.42 -19.72
C GLU A 31 7.50 11.07 -20.44
N THR A 32 6.98 11.99 -21.25
CA THR A 32 5.65 11.85 -21.89
C THR A 32 5.60 10.76 -22.97
N VAL A 33 6.76 10.25 -23.40
CA VAL A 33 6.87 9.14 -24.36
C VAL A 33 6.73 7.77 -23.69
N ASP A 34 6.87 7.72 -22.36
CA ASP A 34 6.72 6.50 -21.58
C ASP A 34 5.28 6.43 -21.04
N GLU A 35 4.33 6.11 -21.91
CA GLU A 35 2.98 5.74 -21.48
C GLU A 35 3.04 4.37 -20.76
N GLY A 36 3.33 4.41 -19.46
CA GLY A 36 3.24 3.23 -18.59
C GLY A 36 1.80 2.80 -18.37
N THR A 37 1.60 1.55 -17.96
CA THR A 37 0.27 1.08 -17.55
C THR A 37 -0.18 1.82 -16.29
N ARG A 38 -1.40 2.34 -16.29
CA ARG A 38 -2.02 2.94 -15.10
C ARG A 38 -2.03 1.92 -13.96
N ALA A 39 -1.43 2.28 -12.83
CA ALA A 39 -1.50 1.47 -11.63
C ALA A 39 -2.94 1.43 -11.11
N GLU A 40 -3.43 0.24 -10.77
CA GLU A 40 -4.69 0.08 -10.06
C GLU A 40 -4.57 0.68 -8.65
N TYR A 41 -5.64 1.34 -8.19
CA TYR A 41 -5.65 1.99 -6.88
C TYR A 41 -5.54 0.99 -5.73
N MET A 42 -6.23 -0.14 -5.85
CA MET A 42 -6.15 -1.28 -4.93
C MET A 42 -6.64 -2.55 -5.64
N ASP A 43 -6.20 -3.71 -5.16
CA ASP A 43 -6.70 -4.97 -5.66
C ASP A 43 -8.17 -5.20 -5.26
N TYR A 44 -8.86 -6.02 -6.05
CA TYR A 44 -10.27 -6.33 -5.84
C TYR A 44 -10.57 -6.98 -4.46
N PRO A 45 -9.80 -7.97 -3.98
CA PRO A 45 -9.96 -8.51 -2.63
C PRO A 45 -9.94 -7.44 -1.52
N THR A 46 -8.96 -6.54 -1.56
CA THR A 46 -8.81 -5.43 -0.61
C THR A 46 -9.99 -4.48 -0.69
N PHE A 47 -10.43 -4.13 -1.88
CA PHE A 47 -11.63 -3.32 -2.08
C PHE A 47 -12.87 -3.96 -1.45
N GLN A 48 -13.11 -5.25 -1.71
CA GLN A 48 -14.24 -5.98 -1.11
C GLN A 48 -14.17 -6.03 0.41
N TRP A 49 -12.97 -6.17 0.98
CA TRP A 49 -12.76 -6.16 2.43
C TRP A 49 -13.08 -4.79 3.06
N LEU A 50 -12.67 -3.69 2.41
CA LEU A 50 -12.95 -2.32 2.88
C LEU A 50 -14.41 -1.89 2.66
N LYS A 51 -15.08 -2.45 1.66
CA LYS A 51 -16.46 -2.14 1.31
C LYS A 51 -17.40 -2.50 2.48
N GLY A 52 -17.85 -1.48 3.20
CA GLY A 52 -18.70 -1.61 4.40
C GLY A 52 -17.97 -1.45 5.73
N ARG A 53 -16.64 -1.33 5.72
CA ARG A 53 -15.80 -1.02 6.90
C ARG A 53 -15.16 0.37 6.84
N SER A 54 -15.07 0.93 5.63
CA SER A 54 -14.55 2.27 5.45
C SER A 54 -15.47 3.30 6.13
N PRO A 55 -14.92 4.21 6.96
CA PRO A 55 -15.68 5.30 7.57
C PRO A 55 -16.18 6.31 6.52
N ILE A 56 -15.63 6.27 5.30
CA ILE A 56 -16.06 7.07 4.15
C ILE A 56 -16.63 6.11 3.09
N PRO A 57 -17.85 6.34 2.58
CA PRO A 57 -18.45 5.50 1.55
C PRO A 57 -17.54 5.36 0.32
N LEU A 58 -17.13 4.13 0.01
CA LEU A 58 -16.35 3.81 -1.20
C LEU A 58 -17.27 3.70 -2.42
N VAL A 59 -17.94 4.80 -2.78
CA VAL A 59 -18.85 4.89 -3.93
C VAL A 59 -18.17 5.44 -5.19
N THR A 60 -16.98 6.02 -5.04
CA THR A 60 -16.30 6.80 -6.10
C THR A 60 -14.81 6.48 -6.18
N ILE A 61 -14.46 5.21 -6.37
CA ILE A 61 -13.14 4.89 -6.92
C ILE A 61 -13.40 4.65 -8.42
N PRO A 62 -13.09 5.61 -9.30
CA PRO A 62 -13.24 5.44 -10.74
C PRO A 62 -12.28 4.38 -11.30
#